data_AF-A0A6N7TNU6-F1
#
_entry.id   AF-A0A6N7TNU6-F1
#
_cell.length_a   1.000
_cell.length_b   1.000
_cell.length_c   1.000
_cell.angle_alpha   90.00
_cell.angle_beta   90.00
_cell.angle_gamma   90.00
#
_symmetry.space_group_name_H-M   'P 1'
#
loop_
_entity.id
_entity.type
_entity.pdbx_description
1 polymer ?
#
loop_
_entity_poly.entity_id
_entity_poly.type
_entity_poly.pdbx_seq_one_letter_code
_entity_poly.pdbx_strand_id
1 'polypeptide(L)'
;MTRQQKKAVRKALRQYGRKQKAADAAGCAAAGPDPWGRVIRQVLDYYAEADGTCAALLRLRYLEERPEAETIERLHIGRTTYYHKELETLSTAAVFAAKAGLI
;
A
#
# COMPACT_ATOMS: atom_id res chain seq x y z
N MET A 1 -2.32 0.85 16.14
CA MET A 1 -2.49 -0.37 15.32
C MET A 1 -1.71 -1.53 15.93
N THR A 2 -2.28 -2.73 15.99
CA THR A 2 -1.60 -3.89 16.58
C THR A 2 -0.52 -4.46 15.65
N ARG A 3 0.47 -5.18 16.20
CA ARG A 3 1.50 -5.86 15.39
C ARG A 3 0.90 -6.87 14.41
N GLN A 4 -0.17 -7.55 14.82
CA GLN A 4 -0.89 -8.53 14.00
C GLN A 4 -1.59 -7.86 12.82
N GLN A 5 -2.31 -6.76 13.04
CA GLN A 5 -2.91 -5.95 11.97
C GLN A 5 -1.83 -5.46 10.99
N LYS A 6 -0.67 -5.02 11.50
CA LYS A 6 0.45 -4.56 10.64
C LYS A 6 0.97 -5.65 9.74
N LYS A 7 1.12 -6.86 10.27
CA LYS A 7 1.55 -8.01 9.47
C LYS A 7 0.50 -8.38 8.42
N ALA A 8 -0.78 -8.40 8.79
CA ALA A 8 -1.88 -8.75 7.89
C ALA A 8 -1.99 -7.77 6.70
N VAL A 9 -2.03 -6.46 7.00
CA VAL A 9 -2.10 -5.41 5.98
C VAL A 9 -0.88 -5.46 5.05
N ARG A 10 0.34 -5.54 5.59
CA ARG A 10 1.56 -5.65 4.76
C ARG A 10 1.52 -6.86 3.82
N LYS A 11 1.06 -8.01 4.31
CA LYS A 11 0.95 -9.24 3.51
C LYS A 11 -0.08 -9.05 2.38
N ALA A 12 -1.26 -8.51 2.70
CA ALA A 12 -2.32 -8.30 1.74
C ALA A 12 -1.92 -7.31 0.64
N LEU A 13 -1.29 -6.18 1.00
CA LEU A 13 -0.82 -5.18 0.04
C LEU A 13 0.19 -5.77 -0.95
N ARG A 14 1.16 -6.56 -0.48
CA ARG A 14 2.15 -7.22 -1.36
C ARG A 14 1.53 -8.29 -2.23
N GLN A 15 0.60 -9.08 -1.68
CA GLN A 15 -0.11 -10.09 -2.46
C GLN A 15 -0.91 -9.44 -3.59
N TYR A 16 -1.57 -8.32 -3.31
CA TYR A 16 -2.28 -7.52 -4.31
C TYR A 16 -1.31 -6.96 -5.37
N GLY A 17 -0.19 -6.34 -4.97
CA GLY A 17 0.82 -5.82 -5.90
C GLY A 17 1.34 -6.88 -6.87
N ARG A 18 1.62 -8.09 -6.37
CA ARG A 18 2.02 -9.23 -7.22
C ARG A 18 0.93 -9.68 -8.18
N LYS A 19 -0.33 -9.77 -7.72
CA LYS A 19 -1.47 -10.09 -8.58
C LYS A 19 -1.63 -9.05 -9.68
N GLN A 20 -1.51 -7.77 -9.33
CA GLN A 20 -1.62 -6.66 -10.28
C GLN A 20 -0.51 -6.74 -11.32
N LYS A 21 0.75 -6.87 -10.89
CA LYS A 21 1.90 -7.03 -11.80
C LYS A 21 1.76 -8.25 -12.73
N ALA A 22 1.26 -9.37 -12.21
CA ALA A 22 1.01 -10.56 -13.02
C ALA A 22 -0.10 -10.35 -14.06
N ALA A 23 -1.14 -9.61 -13.70
CA ALA A 23 -2.23 -9.27 -14.60
C ALA A 23 -1.77 -8.30 -15.71
N ASP A 24 -1.03 -7.25 -15.33
CA ASP A 24 -0.42 -6.29 -16.27
C ASP A 24 0.51 -7.02 -17.26
N ALA A 25 1.32 -7.98 -16.78
CA ALA A 25 2.19 -8.79 -17.63
C ALA A 25 1.41 -9.75 -18.56
N ALA A 26 0.24 -10.23 -18.14
CA ALA A 26 -0.63 -11.10 -18.92
C ALA A 26 -1.56 -10.32 -19.88
N GLY A 27 -1.50 -8.98 -19.90
CA GLY A 27 -2.39 -8.14 -20.70
C GLY A 27 -3.87 -8.26 -20.31
N CYS A 28 -4.16 -8.78 -19.11
CA CYS A 28 -5.51 -8.95 -18.59
C CYS A 28 -5.74 -8.01 -17.40
N ALA A 29 -6.97 -7.53 -17.23
CA ALA A 29 -7.32 -6.82 -16.00
C ALA A 29 -7.18 -7.78 -14.81
N ALA A 30 -6.60 -7.30 -13.70
CA ALA A 30 -6.43 -8.10 -12.48
C ALA A 30 -7.73 -8.83 -12.13
N ALA A 31 -7.61 -10.16 -12.01
CA ALA A 31 -8.74 -11.08 -11.98
C ALA A 31 -9.73 -10.75 -10.84
N GLY A 32 -10.96 -10.41 -11.22
CA GLY A 32 -12.13 -10.29 -10.34
C GLY A 32 -12.12 -9.10 -9.37
N PRO A 33 -13.24 -8.85 -8.66
CA PRO A 33 -13.32 -7.82 -7.64
C PRO A 33 -12.47 -8.20 -6.42
N ASP A 34 -11.17 -7.93 -6.46
CA ASP A 34 -10.31 -8.09 -5.29
C ASP A 34 -10.72 -7.03 -4.24
N PRO A 35 -11.24 -7.44 -3.07
CA PRO A 35 -11.71 -6.49 -2.07
C PRO A 35 -10.59 -5.58 -1.56
N TRP A 36 -9.33 -6.04 -1.61
CA TRP A 36 -8.17 -5.20 -1.31
C TRP A 36 -7.90 -4.15 -2.40
N GLY A 37 -8.27 -4.42 -3.66
CA GLY A 37 -8.17 -3.42 -4.73
C GLY A 37 -9.03 -2.19 -4.45
N ARG A 38 -10.24 -2.37 -3.92
CA ARG A 38 -11.10 -1.25 -3.49
C ARG A 38 -10.47 -0.46 -2.34
N VAL A 39 -9.99 -1.16 -1.31
CA VAL A 39 -9.34 -0.53 -0.15
C VAL A 39 -8.10 0.25 -0.56
N ILE A 40 -7.24 -0.33 -1.39
CA ILE A 40 -6.02 0.32 -1.88
C ILE A 40 -6.36 1.56 -2.69
N ARG A 41 -7.38 1.49 -3.56
CA ARG A 41 -7.85 2.67 -4.32
C ARG A 41 -8.33 3.78 -3.39
N GLN A 42 -9.17 3.46 -2.40
CA GLN A 42 -9.63 4.45 -1.41
C GLN A 42 -8.49 5.09 -0.62
N VAL A 43 -7.47 4.31 -0.24
CA VAL A 43 -6.30 4.83 0.48
C VAL A 43 -5.46 5.72 -0.43
N LEU A 44 -5.27 5.34 -1.69
CA LEU A 44 -4.55 6.15 -2.67
C LEU A 44 -5.29 7.45 -2.98
N ASP A 45 -6.61 7.42 -3.14
CA ASP A 45 -7.44 8.60 -3.38
C ASP A 45 -7.40 9.54 -2.17
N TYR A 46 -7.47 9.00 -0.95
CA TYR A 46 -7.32 9.78 0.28
C TYR A 46 -5.95 10.48 0.34
N TYR A 47 -4.87 9.75 0.07
CA TYR A 47 -3.52 10.33 0.13
C TYR A 47 -3.14 11.17 -1.09
N ALA A 48 -3.85 11.06 -2.21
CA ALA A 48 -3.68 12.00 -3.32
C ALA A 48 -4.00 13.44 -2.88
N GLU A 49 -5.03 13.60 -2.04
CA GLU A 49 -5.42 14.90 -1.48
C GLU A 49 -4.67 15.25 -0.19
N ALA A 50 -4.43 14.27 0.69
CA ALA A 50 -3.86 14.52 2.01
C ALA A 50 -2.32 14.59 2.05
N ASP A 51 -1.63 13.65 1.40
CA ASP A 51 -0.17 13.57 1.39
C ASP A 51 0.35 12.63 0.29
N GLY A 52 0.86 13.22 -0.79
CA GLY A 52 1.41 12.49 -1.93
C GLY A 52 2.57 11.55 -1.57
N THR A 53 3.31 11.81 -0.49
CA THR A 53 4.41 10.96 -0.02
C THR A 53 3.88 9.61 0.46
N CYS A 54 2.76 9.60 1.19
CA CYS A 54 2.12 8.37 1.66
C CYS A 54 1.56 7.55 0.49
N ALA A 55 0.95 8.22 -0.49
CA ALA A 55 0.47 7.56 -1.72
C ALA A 55 1.63 6.92 -2.50
N ALA A 56 2.73 7.66 -2.68
CA ALA A 56 3.91 7.17 -3.39
C ALA A 56 4.63 6.06 -2.62
N LEU A 57 4.72 6.17 -1.29
CA LEU A 57 5.27 5.11 -0.42
C LEU A 57 4.44 3.83 -0.54
N LEU A 58 3.10 3.92 -0.52
CA LEU A 58 2.23 2.75 -0.69
C LEU A 58 2.52 2.02 -2.01
N ARG A 59 2.62 2.78 -3.11
CA ARG A 59 2.91 2.22 -4.44
C ARG A 59 4.29 1.57 -4.49
N LEU A 60 5.34 2.34 -4.21
CA LEU A 60 6.72 1.88 -4.32
C LEU A 60 7.02 0.71 -3.37
N ARG A 61 6.70 0.88 -2.08
CA ARG A 61 7.12 -0.08 -1.06
C ARG A 61 6.32 -1.38 -1.07
N TYR A 62 5.03 -1.29 -1.36
CA TYR A 62 4.10 -2.42 -1.18
C TYR A 62 3.54 -2.98 -2.48
N LEU A 63 3.18 -2.15 -3.45
CA LEU A 63 2.64 -2.63 -4.73
C LEU A 63 3.75 -3.07 -5.69
N GLU A 64 4.81 -2.29 -5.77
CA GLU A 64 5.98 -2.61 -6.61
C GLU A 64 7.06 -3.43 -5.87
N GLU A 65 6.92 -3.59 -4.55
CA GLU A 65 7.87 -4.29 -3.67
C GLU A 65 9.31 -3.75 -3.74
N ARG A 66 9.48 -2.44 -4.00
CA ARG A 66 10.80 -1.80 -3.99
C ARG A 66 11.47 -1.93 -2.62
N PRO A 67 12.81 -2.06 -2.57
CA PRO A 67 13.55 -2.06 -1.32
C PRO A 67 13.41 -0.71 -0.60
N GLU A 68 13.61 -0.72 0.71
CA GLU A 68 13.47 0.48 1.55
C GLU A 68 14.43 1.59 1.11
N ALA A 69 15.70 1.26 0.86
CA ALA A 69 16.70 2.24 0.42
C ALA A 69 16.28 2.95 -0.88
N GLU A 70 15.84 2.18 -1.89
CA GLU A 70 15.36 2.75 -3.15
C GLU A 70 14.08 3.57 -2.96
N THR A 71 13.18 3.15 -2.07
CA THR A 71 11.95 3.91 -1.76
C THR A 71 12.30 5.26 -1.13
N ILE A 72 13.21 5.26 -0.16
CA ILE A 72 13.69 6.48 0.52
C ILE A 72 14.35 7.43 -0.48
N GLU A 73 15.21 6.90 -1.34
CA GLU A 73 15.90 7.66 -2.38
C GLU A 73 14.92 8.29 -3.37
N ARG A 74 13.98 7.50 -3.93
CA ARG A 74 12.98 7.97 -4.90
C ARG A 74 12.01 9.00 -4.33
N LEU A 75 11.71 8.92 -3.04
CA LEU A 75 10.83 9.87 -2.38
C LEU A 75 11.57 11.12 -1.87
N HIS A 76 12.92 11.14 -1.96
CA HIS A 76 13.75 12.22 -1.43
C HIS A 76 13.45 12.55 0.04
N ILE A 77 13.25 11.51 0.87
CA ILE A 77 12.94 11.66 2.31
C ILE A 77 14.05 11.08 3.19
N GLY A 78 14.09 11.50 4.47
CA GLY A 78 14.94 10.87 5.47
C GLY A 78 14.36 9.57 6.04
N ARG A 79 15.19 8.74 6.67
CA ARG A 79 14.77 7.48 7.34
C ARG A 79 13.68 7.69 8.39
N THR A 80 13.82 8.72 9.22
CA THR A 80 12.82 9.03 10.27
C THR A 80 11.46 9.35 9.65
N THR A 81 11.44 10.18 8.60
CA THR A 81 10.25 10.51 7.83
C THR A 81 9.64 9.26 7.20
N TYR A 82 10.47 8.39 6.61
CA TYR A 82 10.01 7.13 6.04
C TYR A 82 9.27 6.26 7.06
N TYR A 83 9.83 6.02 8.24
CA TYR A 83 9.16 5.16 9.23
C TYR A 83 7.86 5.77 9.75
N HIS A 84 7.80 7.10 9.89
CA HIS A 84 6.59 7.80 10.26
C HIS A 84 5.52 7.63 9.17
N LYS A 85 5.85 7.96 7.91
CA LYS A 85 4.94 7.87 6.77
C LYS A 85 4.50 6.44 6.48
N GLU A 86 5.39 5.47 6.66
CA GLU A 86 5.02 4.05 6.53
C GLU A 86 3.97 3.66 7.57
N LEU A 87 4.14 4.09 8.82
CA LEU A 87 3.17 3.80 9.88
C LEU A 87 1.82 4.47 9.63
N GLU A 88 1.81 5.74 9.22
CA GLU A 88 0.59 6.46 8.83
C GLU A 88 -0.13 5.70 7.70
N THR A 89 0.58 5.42 6.62
CA THR A 89 0.04 4.74 5.42
C THR A 89 -0.60 3.40 5.78
N LEU A 90 0.10 2.57 6.56
CA LEU A 90 -0.39 1.25 6.97
C LEU A 90 -1.57 1.35 7.94
N SER A 91 -1.58 2.36 8.82
CA SER A 91 -2.69 2.57 9.76
C SER A 91 -3.95 2.99 9.03
N THR A 92 -3.83 3.91 8.07
CA THR A 92 -4.94 4.31 7.20
C THR A 92 -5.46 3.12 6.40
N ALA A 93 -4.57 2.36 5.77
CA ALA A 93 -4.96 1.14 5.06
C ALA A 93 -5.70 0.14 5.96
N ALA A 94 -5.26 -0.02 7.21
CA ALA A 94 -5.95 -0.86 8.19
C ALA A 94 -7.37 -0.34 8.52
N VAL A 95 -7.55 0.97 8.67
CA VAL A 95 -8.87 1.57 8.93
C VAL A 95 -9.83 1.30 7.76
N PHE A 96 -9.37 1.50 6.53
CA PHE A 96 -10.20 1.20 5.35
C PHE A 96 -10.46 -0.30 5.20
N ALA A 97 -9.48 -1.16 5.48
CA ALA A 97 -9.65 -2.60 5.48
C ALA A 97 -10.67 -3.07 6.53
N ALA A 98 -10.62 -2.53 7.74
CA ALA A 98 -11.57 -2.83 8.81
C ALA A 98 -13.00 -2.38 8.43
N LYS A 99 -13.15 -1.18 7.86
CA LYS A 99 -14.44 -0.70 7.31
C LYS A 99 -15.00 -1.60 6.21
N ALA A 100 -14.12 -2.25 5.45
CA ALA A 100 -14.49 -3.21 4.41
C ALA A 100 -14.68 -4.66 4.94
N GLY A 101 -14.50 -4.91 6.24
CA GLY A 101 -14.62 -6.24 6.85
C GLY A 101 -13.48 -7.21 6.49
N LEU A 102 -12.29 -6.70 6.14
CA LEU A 102 -11.15 -7.51 5.69
C LEU A 102 -10.16 -7.88 6.79
N ILE A 103 -10.22 -7.20 7.94
CA ILE A 103 -9.38 -7.43 9.13
C ILE A 103 -10.16 -7.18 10.42
#